data_AF-A0A401WUU2-F1
#
_entry.id   AF-A0A401WUU2-F1
#
_cell.length_a   1.000
_cell.length_b   1.000
_cell.length_c   1.000
_cell.angle_alpha   90.00
_cell.angle_beta   90.00
_cell.angle_gamma   90.00
#
_symmetry.space_group_name_H-M   'P 1'
#
loop_
_entity.id
_entity.type
_entity.pdbx_description
1 polymer ?
#
loop_
_entity_poly.entity_id
_entity_poly.type
_entity_poly.pdbx_seq_one_letter_code
_entity_poly.pdbx_strand_id
1 'polypeptide(L)'
;MRDKNYLRNDLDTHVMTESKSRSFNFRRANGSSFYFFKITWSAGVISITGDMGELMLEHCYAMPTFEKAVRWAADAELQYILGKSNVSEEYDGKETAKAIIRHANNEVIGALNGQFWGGGIRSNGMRQIAQKIRKGLLEKEELEDYDIYYFSKRTKIDSFVIRNVPAKYWDFCDVWDGWIELWKALEDFGRYRKWSDDSLKNILKPSYRREMRKAVEEACCTEMGAIDLFNHTDYDDYPIMRDYSFTNYRLAAAIRWACQKFIAEGVVPAEREVA
;
A
#
# COMPACT_ATOMS: atom_id res chain seq x y z
N MET A 1 -6.12 -9.27 3.39
CA MET A 1 -5.60 -9.57 2.04
C MET A 1 -6.50 -10.64 1.42
N ARG A 2 -7.06 -10.41 0.22
CA ARG A 2 -7.79 -11.48 -0.50
C ARG A 2 -6.74 -12.51 -0.93
N ASP A 3 -6.92 -13.76 -0.53
CA ASP A 3 -6.13 -14.88 -1.02
C ASP A 3 -6.03 -14.79 -2.54
N LYS A 4 -4.80 -14.78 -3.07
CA LYS A 4 -4.46 -14.80 -4.49
C LYS A 4 -4.81 -16.19 -5.08
N ASN A 5 -6.06 -16.63 -4.92
CA ASN A 5 -6.58 -17.95 -5.35
C ASN A 5 -6.40 -18.18 -6.86
N TYR A 6 -6.31 -17.11 -7.66
CA TYR A 6 -6.03 -17.21 -9.10
C TYR A 6 -4.65 -17.81 -9.41
N LEU A 7 -3.70 -17.81 -8.47
CA LEU A 7 -2.38 -18.45 -8.66
C LEU A 7 -2.42 -19.98 -8.51
N ARG A 8 -3.47 -20.54 -7.87
CA ARG A 8 -3.58 -21.99 -7.59
C ARG A 8 -4.14 -22.79 -8.77
N ASN A 9 -5.16 -22.27 -9.44
CA ASN A 9 -5.90 -23.02 -10.47
C ASN A 9 -5.02 -23.48 -11.66
N ASP A 10 -3.95 -22.76 -11.96
CA ASP A 10 -3.03 -23.12 -13.05
C ASP A 10 -2.13 -24.32 -12.72
N LEU A 11 -1.85 -24.55 -11.44
CA LEU A 11 -0.88 -25.55 -10.96
C LEU A 11 -1.53 -26.93 -10.77
N ASP A 12 -2.84 -26.99 -10.52
CA ASP A 12 -3.54 -28.26 -10.26
C ASP A 12 -3.55 -29.22 -11.46
N THR A 13 -3.24 -28.72 -12.66
CA THR A 13 -3.08 -29.53 -13.87
C THR A 13 -1.70 -30.21 -13.97
N HIS A 14 -0.76 -29.86 -13.08
CA HIS A 14 0.59 -30.39 -13.08
C HIS A 14 0.66 -31.73 -12.36
N VAL A 15 1.34 -32.67 -13.00
CA VAL A 15 1.71 -33.97 -12.48
C VAL A 15 3.14 -33.90 -11.95
N MET A 16 3.31 -34.41 -10.73
CA MET A 16 4.60 -34.52 -10.08
C MET A 16 5.32 -35.80 -10.53
N THR A 17 6.60 -35.67 -10.89
CA THR A 17 7.46 -36.81 -11.21
C THR A 17 8.80 -36.66 -10.50
N GLU A 18 9.21 -37.67 -9.73
CA GLU A 18 10.49 -37.65 -9.05
C GLU A 18 11.66 -37.75 -10.05
N SER A 19 12.71 -37.00 -9.77
CA SER A 19 13.97 -36.97 -10.52
C SER A 19 15.15 -37.20 -9.56
N LYS A 20 16.37 -37.22 -10.11
CA LYS A 20 17.58 -37.49 -9.33
C LYS A 20 17.78 -36.45 -8.22
N SER A 21 18.31 -36.88 -7.07
CA SER A 21 18.76 -36.02 -5.97
C SER A 21 17.66 -35.14 -5.35
N ARG A 22 16.56 -35.77 -4.89
CA ARG A 22 15.42 -35.08 -4.24
C ARG A 22 14.93 -33.87 -5.05
N SER A 23 14.86 -34.09 -6.35
CA SER A 23 14.34 -33.14 -7.31
C SER A 23 13.01 -33.65 -7.83
N PHE A 24 12.05 -32.76 -8.06
CA PHE A 24 10.72 -33.13 -8.53
C PHE A 24 10.33 -32.21 -9.68
N ASN A 25 9.95 -32.83 -10.79
CA ASN A 25 9.49 -32.14 -11.99
C ASN A 25 7.97 -32.03 -11.94
N PHE A 26 7.45 -30.85 -12.25
CA PHE A 26 6.02 -30.57 -12.32
C PHE A 26 5.68 -30.13 -13.74
N ARG A 27 4.90 -30.96 -14.46
CA ARG A 27 4.49 -30.73 -15.85
C ARG A 27 3.01 -30.99 -16.02
N ARG A 28 2.36 -30.31 -16.97
CA ARG A 28 0.97 -30.60 -17.29
C ARG A 28 0.82 -32.05 -17.78
N ALA A 29 -0.29 -32.69 -17.40
CA ALA A 29 -0.57 -34.09 -17.77
C ALA A 29 -0.55 -34.34 -19.29
N ASN A 30 -0.85 -33.32 -20.09
CA ASN A 30 -0.81 -33.39 -21.56
C ASN A 30 0.60 -33.29 -22.16
N GLY A 31 1.65 -33.32 -21.34
CA GLY A 31 3.04 -33.26 -21.78
C GLY A 31 3.53 -31.87 -22.19
N SER A 32 2.70 -30.84 -22.06
CA SER A 32 3.09 -29.47 -22.38
C SER A 32 4.17 -28.95 -21.41
N SER A 33 5.17 -28.25 -21.94
CA SER A 33 6.18 -27.56 -21.14
C SER A 33 5.70 -26.21 -20.61
N PHE A 34 4.54 -25.69 -21.04
CA PHE A 34 4.05 -24.40 -20.54
C PHE A 34 3.93 -24.42 -19.02
N TYR A 35 4.64 -23.48 -18.38
CA TYR A 35 4.75 -23.39 -16.93
C TYR A 35 5.36 -24.63 -16.27
N PHE A 36 6.24 -25.34 -16.98
CA PHE A 36 7.09 -26.37 -16.38
C PHE A 36 7.95 -25.74 -15.29
N PHE A 37 8.04 -26.43 -14.16
CA PHE A 37 9.00 -26.10 -13.13
C PHE A 37 9.54 -27.37 -12.45
N LYS A 38 10.72 -27.23 -11.87
CA LYS A 38 11.42 -28.24 -11.11
C LYS A 38 11.71 -27.67 -9.73
N ILE A 39 11.40 -28.43 -8.69
CA ILE A 39 11.85 -28.13 -7.33
C ILE A 39 13.01 -29.03 -6.98
N THR A 40 14.07 -28.44 -6.43
CA THR A 40 15.23 -29.16 -5.91
C THR A 40 15.43 -28.78 -4.45
N TRP A 41 15.67 -29.77 -3.60
CA TRP A 41 16.05 -29.53 -2.21
C TRP A 41 17.50 -29.90 -1.97
N SER A 42 18.19 -29.04 -1.23
CA SER A 42 19.44 -29.33 -0.53
C SER A 42 19.32 -28.86 0.92
N ALA A 43 20.23 -29.29 1.80
CA ALA A 43 20.19 -28.88 3.19
C ALA A 43 20.24 -27.34 3.30
N GLY A 44 19.22 -26.76 3.94
CA GLY A 44 19.08 -25.30 4.09
C GLY A 44 18.42 -24.56 2.92
N VAL A 45 18.22 -25.20 1.77
CA VAL A 45 17.80 -24.52 0.52
C VAL A 45 16.71 -25.28 -0.23
N ILE A 46 15.68 -24.55 -0.67
CA ILE A 46 14.73 -24.98 -1.70
C ILE A 46 14.92 -24.09 -2.93
N SER A 47 15.13 -24.67 -4.10
CA SER A 47 15.14 -23.93 -5.35
C SER A 47 14.02 -24.40 -6.28
N ILE A 48 13.42 -23.45 -6.99
CA ILE A 48 12.52 -23.68 -8.12
C ILE A 48 13.19 -23.12 -9.37
N THR A 49 13.18 -23.89 -10.46
CA THR A 49 13.68 -23.48 -11.78
C THR A 49 12.78 -23.99 -12.90
N GLY A 50 12.81 -23.35 -14.06
CA GLY A 50 12.07 -23.78 -15.26
C GLY A 50 11.47 -22.62 -16.04
N ASP A 51 10.42 -22.90 -16.81
CA ASP A 51 9.76 -21.93 -17.69
C ASP A 51 9.04 -20.83 -16.91
N MET A 52 8.74 -21.07 -15.63
CA MET A 52 8.16 -20.06 -14.74
C MET A 52 9.17 -19.03 -14.22
N GLY A 53 10.47 -19.30 -14.38
CA GLY A 53 11.57 -18.53 -13.79
C GLY A 53 12.30 -19.30 -12.69
N GLU A 54 13.11 -18.58 -11.94
CA GLU A 54 13.97 -19.14 -10.89
C GLU A 54 13.79 -18.39 -9.58
N LEU A 55 13.72 -19.12 -8.47
CA LEU A 55 13.67 -18.58 -7.12
C LEU A 55 14.41 -19.54 -6.18
N MET A 56 15.25 -18.99 -5.32
CA MET A 56 15.98 -19.76 -4.32
C MET A 56 15.60 -19.27 -2.93
N LEU A 57 15.20 -20.19 -2.07
CA LEU A 57 14.85 -19.94 -0.66
C LEU A 57 15.96 -20.49 0.22
N GLU A 58 16.51 -19.66 1.09
CA GLU A 58 17.52 -20.07 2.06
C GLU A 58 17.01 -19.85 3.48
N HIS A 59 16.86 -20.94 4.25
CA HIS A 59 16.41 -20.86 5.64
C HIS A 59 16.98 -22.01 6.48
N CYS A 60 18.27 -21.92 6.82
CA CYS A 60 19.04 -22.96 7.51
C CYS A 60 18.33 -23.58 8.75
N TYR A 61 17.70 -22.76 9.59
CA TYR A 61 17.02 -23.25 10.80
C TYR A 61 15.69 -23.97 10.55
N ALA A 62 14.96 -23.59 9.50
CA ALA A 62 13.66 -24.19 9.16
C ALA A 62 13.81 -25.39 8.20
N MET A 63 14.93 -25.49 7.49
CA MET A 63 15.18 -26.50 6.47
C MET A 63 16.34 -27.47 6.79
N PRO A 64 16.54 -27.95 8.04
CA PRO A 64 17.63 -28.88 8.34
C PRO A 64 17.41 -30.27 7.72
N THR A 65 16.16 -30.61 7.39
CA THR A 65 15.77 -31.83 6.69
C THR A 65 14.78 -31.51 5.60
N PHE A 66 14.66 -32.40 4.61
CA PHE A 66 13.68 -32.26 3.52
C PHE A 66 12.26 -32.16 4.05
N GLU A 67 11.87 -33.04 4.97
CA GLU A 67 10.55 -33.02 5.62
C GLU A 67 10.25 -31.66 6.26
N LYS A 68 11.16 -31.12 7.09
CA LYS A 68 10.96 -29.83 7.75
C LYS A 68 10.85 -28.68 6.74
N ALA A 69 11.65 -28.73 5.67
CA ALA A 69 11.61 -27.75 4.59
C ALA A 69 10.27 -27.77 3.86
N VAL A 70 9.74 -28.97 3.55
CA VAL A 70 8.44 -29.15 2.90
C VAL A 70 7.30 -28.65 3.78
N ARG A 71 7.26 -29.02 5.07
CA ARG A 71 6.23 -28.54 6.01
C ARG A 71 6.26 -27.01 6.13
N TRP A 72 7.44 -26.45 6.38
CA TRP A 72 7.61 -25.01 6.48
C TRP A 72 7.11 -24.28 5.23
N ALA A 73 7.51 -24.73 4.04
CA ALA A 73 7.14 -24.08 2.79
C ALA A 73 5.65 -24.26 2.43
N ALA A 74 5.03 -25.38 2.85
CA ALA A 74 3.62 -25.66 2.63
C ALA A 74 2.69 -24.71 3.42
N ASP A 75 3.11 -24.31 4.62
CA ASP A 75 2.31 -23.52 5.56
C ASP A 75 2.69 -22.04 5.60
N ALA A 76 3.90 -21.68 5.16
CA ALA A 76 4.36 -20.30 5.17
C ALA A 76 3.50 -19.38 4.28
N GLU A 77 3.32 -18.14 4.75
CA GLU A 77 2.73 -17.07 3.95
C GLU A 77 3.63 -16.72 2.75
N LEU A 78 3.03 -16.40 1.60
CA LEU A 78 3.78 -16.13 0.37
C LEU A 78 4.78 -14.98 0.53
N GLN A 79 4.39 -13.93 1.25
CA GLN A 79 5.28 -12.79 1.50
C GLN A 79 6.45 -13.18 2.40
N TYR A 80 6.24 -14.07 3.38
CA TYR A 80 7.32 -14.60 4.20
C TYR A 80 8.27 -15.49 3.40
N ILE A 81 7.75 -16.31 2.49
CA ILE A 81 8.57 -17.09 1.54
C ILE A 81 9.46 -16.16 0.71
N LEU A 82 8.88 -15.11 0.15
CA LEU A 82 9.62 -14.13 -0.66
C LEU A 82 10.66 -13.36 0.16
N GLY A 83 10.36 -13.03 1.41
CA GLY A 83 11.32 -12.44 2.34
C GLY A 83 12.49 -13.36 2.72
N LYS A 84 12.42 -14.66 2.41
CA LYS A 84 13.50 -15.65 2.59
C LYS A 84 14.15 -16.07 1.27
N SER A 85 13.81 -15.39 0.20
CA SER A 85 14.31 -15.68 -1.13
C SER A 85 15.47 -14.77 -1.53
N ASN A 86 16.09 -15.08 -2.67
CA ASN A 86 17.14 -14.27 -3.28
C ASN A 86 16.62 -13.05 -4.08
N VAL A 87 15.30 -12.83 -4.16
CA VAL A 87 14.73 -11.67 -4.86
C VAL A 87 14.45 -10.52 -3.89
N SER A 88 14.55 -9.30 -4.40
CA SER A 88 14.20 -8.08 -3.66
C SER A 88 12.82 -7.57 -4.05
N GLU A 89 12.19 -6.83 -3.15
CA GLU A 89 11.01 -6.04 -3.50
C GLU A 89 11.40 -4.93 -4.49
N GLU A 90 10.50 -4.66 -5.42
CA GLU A 90 10.63 -3.62 -6.44
C GLU A 90 9.77 -2.42 -6.04
N TYR A 91 10.22 -1.23 -6.42
CA TYR A 91 9.46 0.00 -6.19
C TYR A 91 8.12 -0.03 -6.93
N ASP A 92 7.02 0.19 -6.20
CA ASP A 92 5.68 0.32 -6.77
C ASP A 92 5.23 1.78 -6.72
N GLY A 93 5.45 2.49 -7.83
CA GLY A 93 5.06 3.89 -7.95
C GLY A 93 3.56 4.14 -7.85
N LYS A 94 2.74 3.18 -8.26
CA LYS A 94 1.29 3.31 -8.24
C LYS A 94 0.75 3.18 -6.81
N GLU A 95 1.23 2.19 -6.06
CA GLU A 95 0.86 2.04 -4.65
C GLU A 95 1.47 3.14 -3.79
N THR A 96 2.69 3.61 -4.11
CA THR A 96 3.31 4.77 -3.45
C THR A 96 2.45 6.03 -3.63
N ALA A 97 2.05 6.36 -4.88
CA ALA A 97 1.15 7.48 -5.13
C ALA A 97 -0.17 7.35 -4.36
N LYS A 98 -0.77 6.15 -4.36
CA LYS A 98 -1.99 5.88 -3.60
C LYS A 98 -1.81 6.07 -2.09
N ALA A 99 -0.67 5.67 -1.53
CA ALA A 99 -0.36 5.83 -0.12
C ALA A 99 -0.26 7.31 0.25
N ILE A 100 0.48 8.10 -0.55
CA ILE A 100 0.61 9.54 -0.41
C ILE A 100 -0.76 10.24 -0.50
N ILE A 101 -1.56 9.90 -1.51
CA ILE A 101 -2.92 10.46 -1.68
C ILE A 101 -3.85 10.02 -0.54
N ARG A 102 -3.72 8.78 -0.05
CA ARG A 102 -4.51 8.30 1.09
C ARG A 102 -4.16 9.10 2.33
N HIS A 103 -2.87 9.34 2.60
CA HIS A 103 -2.42 10.17 3.71
C HIS A 103 -3.06 11.56 3.66
N ALA A 104 -2.97 12.27 2.52
CA ALA A 104 -3.60 13.58 2.34
C ALA A 104 -5.13 13.57 2.50
N ASN A 105 -5.79 12.44 2.24
CA ASN A 105 -7.24 12.31 2.43
C ASN A 105 -7.65 11.90 3.85
N ASN A 106 -6.76 11.34 4.66
CA ASN A 106 -7.13 10.73 5.94
C ASN A 106 -7.78 11.74 6.87
N GLU A 107 -7.20 12.93 7.03
CA GLU A 107 -7.71 13.98 7.91
C GLU A 107 -9.02 14.57 7.39
N VAL A 108 -9.11 14.84 6.07
CA VAL A 108 -10.35 15.27 5.42
C VAL A 108 -11.48 14.26 5.65
N ILE A 109 -11.21 12.97 5.46
CA ILE A 109 -12.19 11.90 5.64
C ILE A 109 -12.59 11.78 7.11
N GLY A 110 -11.63 11.83 8.04
CA GLY A 110 -11.88 11.84 9.48
C GLY A 110 -12.84 12.95 9.86
N ALA A 111 -12.54 14.18 9.45
CA ALA A 111 -13.36 15.35 9.73
C ALA A 111 -14.76 15.26 9.10
N LEU A 112 -14.87 14.81 7.84
CA LEU A 112 -16.17 14.58 7.19
C LEU A 112 -17.02 13.54 7.92
N ASN A 113 -16.37 12.55 8.53
CA ASN A 113 -17.01 11.49 9.32
C ASN A 113 -17.17 11.86 10.80
N GLY A 114 -16.79 13.07 11.23
CA GLY A 114 -16.95 13.55 12.60
C GLY A 114 -15.87 13.10 13.58
N GLN A 115 -14.74 12.58 13.08
CA GLN A 115 -13.56 12.24 13.85
C GLN A 115 -12.53 13.37 13.68
N PHE A 116 -12.44 14.25 14.69
CA PHE A 116 -11.43 15.31 14.76
C PHE A 116 -10.63 15.17 16.06
N TRP A 117 -9.34 15.47 16.03
CA TRP A 117 -8.47 15.36 17.19
C TRP A 117 -9.01 16.20 18.36
N GLY A 118 -9.33 15.56 19.49
CA GLY A 118 -9.52 16.23 20.78
C GLY A 118 -10.92 16.77 21.13
N GLY A 119 -11.97 16.55 20.33
CA GLY A 119 -13.33 17.01 20.65
C GLY A 119 -14.41 16.01 20.26
N GLY A 120 -15.48 15.91 21.05
CA GLY A 120 -16.50 14.85 20.98
C GLY A 120 -17.01 14.52 19.58
N ILE A 121 -17.21 13.22 19.34
CA ILE A 121 -17.69 12.66 18.07
C ILE A 121 -19.07 13.25 17.75
N ARG A 122 -19.18 14.07 16.70
CA ARG A 122 -20.49 14.52 16.19
C ARG A 122 -21.14 13.36 15.43
N SER A 123 -22.32 12.93 15.88
CA SER A 123 -23.05 11.76 15.37
C SER A 123 -23.40 11.80 13.87
N ASN A 124 -23.39 12.98 13.24
CA ASN A 124 -23.73 13.16 11.81
C ASN A 124 -22.56 13.67 10.93
N GLY A 125 -21.35 13.81 11.49
CA GLY A 125 -20.18 14.35 10.78
C GLY A 125 -20.38 15.77 10.21
N MET A 126 -19.47 16.21 9.34
CA MET A 126 -19.53 17.54 8.68
C MET A 126 -19.95 17.46 7.20
N ARG A 127 -20.24 16.27 6.68
CA ARG A 127 -20.51 16.04 5.24
C ARG A 127 -21.67 16.89 4.70
N GLN A 128 -22.77 16.97 5.44
CA GLN A 128 -23.95 17.74 5.01
C GLN A 128 -23.67 19.25 5.04
N ILE A 129 -22.89 19.72 6.01
CA ILE A 129 -22.47 21.12 6.14
C ILE A 129 -21.52 21.49 4.99
N ALA A 130 -20.50 20.68 4.72
CA ALA A 130 -19.57 20.89 3.61
C ALA A 130 -20.27 20.93 2.24
N GLN A 131 -21.33 20.12 2.06
CA GLN A 131 -22.16 20.18 0.86
C GLN A 131 -22.96 21.48 0.74
N LYS A 132 -23.49 22.02 1.84
CA LYS A 132 -24.19 23.31 1.86
C LYS A 132 -23.24 24.47 1.58
N ILE A 133 -22.03 24.47 2.17
CA ILE A 133 -20.97 25.45 1.89
C ILE A 133 -20.63 25.44 0.40
N ARG A 134 -20.38 24.27 -0.18
CA ARG A 134 -20.04 24.13 -1.61
C ARG A 134 -21.13 24.68 -2.53
N LYS A 135 -22.39 24.63 -2.11
CA LYS A 135 -23.54 25.12 -2.88
C LYS A 135 -23.87 26.59 -2.59
N GLY A 136 -23.14 27.25 -1.68
CA GLY A 136 -23.44 28.63 -1.26
C GLY A 136 -24.77 28.75 -0.52
N LEU A 137 -25.20 27.70 0.17
CA LEU A 137 -26.52 27.60 0.80
C LEU A 137 -26.50 27.84 2.32
N LEU A 138 -25.40 28.37 2.87
CA LEU A 138 -25.30 28.72 4.29
C LEU A 138 -25.16 30.23 4.39
N GLU A 139 -26.05 30.83 5.17
CA GLU A 139 -25.94 32.24 5.54
C GLU A 139 -24.84 32.42 6.60
N LYS A 140 -24.30 33.63 6.70
CA LYS A 140 -23.17 33.93 7.60
C LYS A 140 -23.49 33.63 9.07
N GLU A 141 -24.72 33.90 9.51
CA GLU A 141 -25.16 33.61 10.88
C GLU A 141 -25.22 32.10 11.16
N GLU A 142 -25.60 31.28 10.18
CA GLU A 142 -25.65 29.82 10.34
C GLU A 142 -24.25 29.22 10.53
N LEU A 143 -23.23 29.81 9.91
CA LEU A 143 -21.82 29.40 10.07
C LEU A 143 -21.28 29.66 11.48
N GLU A 144 -21.79 30.68 12.16
CA GLU A 144 -21.41 31.03 13.54
C GLU A 144 -21.96 30.01 14.56
N ASP A 145 -23.13 29.42 14.29
CA ASP A 145 -23.78 28.40 15.14
C ASP A 145 -23.16 27.00 15.03
N TYR A 146 -22.49 26.66 13.91
CA TYR A 146 -21.90 25.33 13.72
C TYR A 146 -20.62 25.06 14.53
N ASP A 147 -20.21 26.00 15.39
CA ASP A 147 -18.99 25.92 16.22
C ASP A 147 -17.69 25.78 15.38
N ILE A 148 -17.77 26.10 14.09
CA ILE A 148 -16.60 26.18 13.20
C ILE A 148 -15.66 27.30 13.68
N TYR A 149 -16.22 28.33 14.31
CA TYR A 149 -15.51 29.50 14.85
C TYR A 149 -14.98 29.35 16.28
N TYR A 150 -15.27 28.26 17.00
CA TYR A 150 -14.76 28.11 18.37
C TYR A 150 -13.25 27.83 18.41
N PHE A 151 -12.68 27.31 17.31
CA PHE A 151 -11.24 27.08 17.15
C PHE A 151 -10.46 28.40 16.97
N SER A 152 -10.92 29.33 16.12
CA SER A 152 -10.27 30.65 15.93
C SER A 152 -10.36 31.60 17.13
N LYS A 153 -11.24 31.36 18.11
CA LYS A 153 -11.32 32.21 19.30
C LYS A 153 -10.20 31.97 20.32
N ARG A 154 -9.48 30.84 20.26
CA ARG A 154 -8.30 30.59 21.12
C ARG A 154 -7.02 31.25 20.59
N THR A 155 -6.97 31.63 19.32
CA THR A 155 -5.87 32.37 18.68
C THR A 155 -6.05 33.89 18.74
N LYS A 156 -6.82 34.41 19.70
CA LYS A 156 -6.85 35.85 20.01
C LYS A 156 -5.56 36.27 20.71
N ILE A 157 -4.50 36.46 19.93
CA ILE A 157 -3.41 37.38 20.26
C ILE A 157 -3.46 38.51 19.24
N ASP A 158 -3.75 39.70 19.77
CA ASP A 158 -3.68 41.05 19.24
C ASP A 158 -4.26 41.41 17.86
N SER A 159 -5.33 42.18 17.96
CA SER A 159 -5.86 43.10 16.97
C SER A 159 -4.81 44.09 16.47
N PHE A 160 -4.67 44.26 15.15
CA PHE A 160 -4.96 45.49 14.40
C PHE A 160 -4.56 45.26 12.92
N VAL A 161 -5.39 45.75 11.99
CA VAL A 161 -5.34 45.52 10.51
C VAL A 161 -5.92 44.16 10.06
N ILE A 162 -7.23 43.96 10.30
CA ILE A 162 -7.97 42.80 9.79
C ILE A 162 -8.40 43.07 8.34
N ARG A 163 -7.49 42.90 7.38
CA ARG A 163 -7.82 42.77 5.95
C ARG A 163 -7.61 41.32 5.55
N ASN A 164 -8.63 40.70 4.93
CA ASN A 164 -8.59 39.42 4.21
C ASN A 164 -7.53 38.44 4.75
N VAL A 165 -7.73 37.96 5.97
CA VAL A 165 -6.92 36.85 6.48
C VAL A 165 -7.68 35.59 6.10
N PRO A 166 -7.15 34.74 5.20
CA PRO A 166 -7.77 33.49 4.84
C PRO A 166 -8.29 32.74 6.08
N ALA A 167 -7.48 32.62 7.14
CA ALA A 167 -7.80 31.89 8.37
C ALA A 167 -9.25 32.05 8.89
N LYS A 168 -9.89 33.21 8.66
CA LYS A 168 -11.28 33.49 9.07
C LYS A 168 -12.37 32.67 8.34
N TYR A 169 -12.06 32.11 7.18
CA TYR A 169 -12.91 31.19 6.41
C TYR A 169 -12.44 29.73 6.53
N TRP A 170 -11.36 29.49 7.29
CA TRP A 170 -10.48 28.34 7.11
C TRP A 170 -9.99 27.69 8.44
N ASP A 171 -10.72 27.80 9.55
CA ASP A 171 -10.55 26.85 10.69
C ASP A 171 -10.80 25.38 10.25
N PHE A 172 -11.34 25.19 9.03
CA PHE A 172 -11.43 23.92 8.33
C PHE A 172 -10.14 23.54 7.55
N CYS A 173 -9.06 24.34 7.57
CA CYS A 173 -7.85 24.07 6.78
C CYS A 173 -6.97 22.97 7.35
N ASP A 174 -6.89 22.80 8.67
CA ASP A 174 -5.97 21.82 9.27
C ASP A 174 -6.20 20.41 8.69
N VAL A 175 -7.45 20.05 8.39
CA VAL A 175 -7.79 18.74 7.79
C VAL A 175 -7.36 18.61 6.33
N TRP A 176 -7.00 19.72 5.68
CA TRP A 176 -6.45 19.80 4.34
C TRP A 176 -4.94 20.00 4.35
N ASP A 177 -4.27 20.02 5.50
CA ASP A 177 -2.83 20.26 5.59
C ASP A 177 -2.06 19.27 4.72
N GLY A 178 -2.41 17.98 4.74
CA GLY A 178 -1.78 17.01 3.83
C GLY A 178 -1.96 17.33 2.33
N TRP A 179 -3.10 17.88 1.92
CA TRP A 179 -3.29 18.35 0.53
C TRP A 179 -2.53 19.65 0.26
N ILE A 180 -2.45 20.55 1.25
CA ILE A 180 -1.67 21.78 1.16
C ILE A 180 -0.18 21.45 1.04
N GLU A 181 0.36 20.53 1.84
CA GLU A 181 1.75 20.06 1.78
C GLU A 181 2.08 19.43 0.44
N LEU A 182 1.24 18.53 -0.08
CA LEU A 182 1.44 18.00 -1.43
C LEU A 182 1.39 19.09 -2.48
N TRP A 183 0.49 20.07 -2.33
CA TRP A 183 0.45 21.19 -3.24
C TRP A 183 1.73 22.03 -3.17
N LYS A 184 2.27 22.30 -1.97
CA LYS A 184 3.55 23.00 -1.77
C LYS A 184 4.67 22.28 -2.50
N ALA A 185 4.76 20.97 -2.29
CA ALA A 185 5.79 20.11 -2.87
C ALA A 185 5.67 19.95 -4.39
N LEU A 186 4.46 20.06 -4.95
CA LEU A 186 4.19 19.93 -6.39
C LEU A 186 4.31 21.24 -7.17
N GLU A 187 3.78 22.35 -6.65
CA GLU A 187 3.92 23.67 -7.30
C GLU A 187 5.37 24.16 -7.29
N ASP A 188 6.15 23.67 -6.33
CA ASP A 188 7.58 23.86 -6.23
C ASP A 188 8.22 22.56 -5.71
N PHE A 189 8.98 21.84 -6.53
CA PHE A 189 10.17 21.08 -6.07
C PHE A 189 11.25 22.02 -5.45
N GLY A 190 10.80 23.08 -4.76
CA GLY A 190 11.41 23.63 -3.57
C GLY A 190 11.74 25.12 -3.58
N ARG A 191 11.16 26.03 -4.39
CA ARG A 191 11.59 27.46 -4.35
C ARG A 191 10.51 28.55 -4.46
N TYR A 192 10.14 29.07 -3.28
CA TYR A 192 9.83 30.47 -2.99
C TYR A 192 8.89 31.16 -3.99
N ARG A 193 7.62 30.75 -4.03
CA ARG A 193 6.53 31.66 -4.40
C ARG A 193 5.87 32.27 -3.18
N LYS A 194 5.56 33.57 -3.23
CA LYS A 194 4.60 34.19 -2.30
C LYS A 194 3.19 33.78 -2.73
N TRP A 195 2.42 33.33 -1.76
CA TRP A 195 1.16 32.64 -1.90
C TRP A 195 0.05 33.68 -2.00
N SER A 196 -0.97 33.42 -2.83
CA SER A 196 -2.17 34.25 -2.90
C SER A 196 -3.37 33.49 -2.33
N ASP A 197 -4.33 34.21 -1.76
CA ASP A 197 -5.59 33.66 -1.26
C ASP A 197 -6.36 32.84 -2.32
N ASP A 198 -6.18 33.18 -3.59
CA ASP A 198 -6.83 32.49 -4.70
C ASP A 198 -6.20 31.13 -5.00
N SER A 199 -4.92 30.95 -4.71
CA SER A 199 -4.22 29.66 -4.85
C SER A 199 -4.77 28.62 -3.88
N LEU A 200 -4.99 28.99 -2.61
CA LEU A 200 -5.55 28.11 -1.59
C LEU A 200 -7.03 27.75 -1.88
N LYS A 201 -7.81 28.68 -2.42
CA LYS A 201 -9.19 28.40 -2.88
C LYS A 201 -9.25 27.34 -3.98
N ASN A 202 -8.18 27.18 -4.76
CA ASN A 202 -8.15 26.19 -5.83
C ASN A 202 -8.06 24.76 -5.29
N ILE A 203 -7.39 24.50 -4.16
CA ILE A 203 -7.29 23.16 -3.54
C ILE A 203 -8.67 22.58 -3.19
N LEU A 204 -9.64 23.41 -2.81
CA LEU A 204 -11.00 22.93 -2.55
C LEU A 204 -11.72 22.47 -3.83
N LYS A 205 -11.31 22.95 -5.01
CA LYS A 205 -11.97 22.64 -6.28
C LYS A 205 -11.65 21.20 -6.70
N PRO A 206 -12.67 20.39 -7.06
CA PRO A 206 -12.44 19.02 -7.54
C PRO A 206 -11.63 18.92 -8.83
N SER A 207 -11.62 19.93 -9.69
CA SER A 207 -10.77 19.97 -10.88
C SER A 207 -9.30 20.00 -10.49
N TYR A 208 -8.94 20.91 -9.59
CA TYR A 208 -7.57 21.11 -9.13
C TYR A 208 -7.02 19.88 -8.40
N ARG A 209 -7.80 19.27 -7.49
CA ARG A 209 -7.39 18.01 -6.83
C ARG A 209 -7.18 16.85 -7.79
N ARG A 210 -7.91 16.81 -8.91
CA ARG A 210 -7.68 15.80 -9.95
C ARG A 210 -6.37 16.05 -10.69
N GLU A 211 -6.00 17.31 -10.93
CA GLU A 211 -4.71 17.68 -11.53
C GLU A 211 -3.56 17.37 -10.58
N MET A 212 -3.67 17.77 -9.31
CA MET A 212 -2.68 17.40 -8.28
C MET A 212 -2.50 15.89 -8.16
N ARG A 213 -3.60 15.13 -8.16
CA ARG A 213 -3.53 13.67 -8.13
C ARG A 213 -2.69 13.10 -9.27
N LYS A 214 -2.90 13.61 -10.49
CA LYS A 214 -2.10 13.20 -11.65
C LYS A 214 -0.64 13.58 -11.48
N ALA A 215 -0.36 14.77 -10.96
CA ALA A 215 1.02 15.21 -10.71
C ALA A 215 1.72 14.35 -9.64
N VAL A 216 1.02 13.93 -8.57
CA VAL A 216 1.54 12.94 -7.61
C VAL A 216 1.81 11.61 -8.31
N GLU A 217 0.87 11.12 -9.11
CA GLU A 217 1.01 9.86 -9.86
C GLU A 217 2.21 9.91 -10.83
N GLU A 218 2.43 11.04 -11.50
CA GLU A 218 3.57 11.29 -12.39
C GLU A 218 4.90 11.38 -11.63
N ALA A 219 4.96 12.10 -10.51
CA ALA A 219 6.16 12.19 -9.67
C ALA A 219 6.56 10.80 -9.13
N CYS A 220 5.58 10.01 -8.71
CA CYS A 220 5.79 8.67 -8.20
C CYS A 220 6.08 7.62 -9.29
N CYS A 221 6.09 7.96 -10.59
CA CYS A 221 6.49 7.01 -11.63
C CYS A 221 7.91 6.46 -11.43
N THR A 222 8.77 7.22 -10.73
CA THR A 222 10.13 6.79 -10.38
C THR A 222 10.33 6.88 -8.88
N GLU A 223 11.20 6.03 -8.33
CA GLU A 223 11.51 6.06 -6.91
C GLU A 223 12.14 7.40 -6.51
N MET A 224 13.06 7.93 -7.30
CA MET A 224 13.67 9.24 -7.06
C MET A 224 12.66 10.38 -7.05
N GLY A 225 11.68 10.37 -7.96
CA GLY A 225 10.63 11.39 -7.97
C GLY A 225 9.70 11.31 -6.76
N ALA A 226 9.42 10.11 -6.24
CA ALA A 226 8.68 9.94 -4.98
C ALA A 226 9.49 10.37 -3.75
N ILE A 227 10.79 10.03 -3.69
CA ILE A 227 11.69 10.48 -2.63
C ILE A 227 11.74 12.00 -2.59
N ASP A 228 11.93 12.60 -3.77
CA ASP A 228 12.09 14.04 -3.87
C ASP A 228 10.76 14.75 -3.53
N LEU A 229 9.61 14.21 -3.95
CA LEU A 229 8.30 14.70 -3.50
C LEU A 229 8.16 14.63 -1.97
N PHE A 230 8.52 13.49 -1.37
CA PHE A 230 8.42 13.26 0.08
C PHE A 230 9.32 14.20 0.88
N ASN A 231 10.56 14.42 0.44
CA ASN A 231 11.50 15.32 1.12
C ASN A 231 11.03 16.78 1.18
N HIS A 232 10.05 17.16 0.36
CA HIS A 232 9.44 18.48 0.35
C HIS A 232 8.08 18.51 1.07
N THR A 233 7.74 17.46 1.82
CA THR A 233 6.56 17.38 2.68
C THR A 233 6.96 17.18 4.13
N ASP A 234 6.13 17.64 5.07
CA ASP A 234 6.30 17.42 6.51
C ASP A 234 5.71 16.06 6.98
N TYR A 235 5.72 15.04 6.11
CA TYR A 235 5.18 13.73 6.45
C TYR A 235 6.14 12.95 7.36
N ASP A 236 5.63 12.45 8.49
CA ASP A 236 6.43 11.68 9.46
C ASP A 236 6.77 10.26 8.97
N ASP A 237 5.88 9.64 8.20
CA ASP A 237 6.01 8.24 7.73
C ASP A 237 6.49 8.17 6.29
N TYR A 238 7.54 7.38 6.04
CA TYR A 238 8.09 7.14 4.70
C TYR A 238 7.09 6.31 3.84
N PRO A 239 6.44 6.91 2.82
CA PRO A 239 5.29 6.29 2.16
C PRO A 239 5.69 5.44 0.95
N ILE A 240 7.00 5.15 0.77
CA ILE A 240 7.49 4.37 -0.35
C ILE A 240 7.02 2.93 -0.22
N MET A 241 6.21 2.54 -1.19
CA MET A 241 5.70 1.19 -1.30
C MET A 241 6.62 0.38 -2.19
N ARG A 242 7.00 -0.80 -1.69
CA ARG A 242 7.71 -1.82 -2.42
C ARG A 242 6.89 -3.11 -2.35
N ASP A 243 6.89 -3.87 -3.43
CA ASP A 243 6.26 -5.18 -3.46
C ASP A 243 7.06 -6.11 -4.37
N TYR A 244 6.87 -7.41 -4.22
CA TYR A 244 7.44 -8.38 -5.13
C TYR A 244 6.66 -8.43 -6.43
N SER A 245 7.36 -8.66 -7.54
CA SER A 245 6.72 -8.84 -8.84
C SER A 245 5.69 -9.98 -8.83
N PHE A 246 4.71 -9.89 -9.73
CA PHE A 246 3.72 -10.96 -9.91
C PHE A 246 4.38 -12.32 -10.16
N THR A 247 5.45 -12.35 -10.94
CA THR A 247 6.23 -13.56 -11.24
C THR A 247 6.82 -14.18 -9.98
N ASN A 248 7.38 -13.35 -9.09
CA ASN A 248 7.92 -13.81 -7.81
C ASN A 248 6.82 -14.42 -6.94
N TYR A 249 5.67 -13.75 -6.81
CA TYR A 249 4.51 -14.33 -6.11
C TYR A 249 4.05 -15.67 -6.70
N ARG A 250 4.10 -15.80 -8.03
CA ARG A 250 3.75 -17.04 -8.72
C ARG A 250 4.74 -18.16 -8.42
N LEU A 251 6.05 -17.86 -8.38
CA LEU A 251 7.10 -18.80 -8.02
C LEU A 251 6.98 -19.26 -6.55
N ALA A 252 6.76 -18.32 -5.62
CA ALA A 252 6.51 -18.64 -4.21
C ALA A 252 5.24 -19.51 -4.03
N ALA A 253 4.18 -19.20 -4.78
CA ALA A 253 2.96 -20.00 -4.77
C ALA A 253 3.19 -21.42 -5.34
N ALA A 254 4.01 -21.57 -6.38
CA ALA A 254 4.39 -22.86 -6.93
C ALA A 254 5.21 -23.71 -5.95
N ILE A 255 6.16 -23.10 -5.21
CA ILE A 255 6.88 -23.78 -4.13
C ILE A 255 5.90 -24.29 -3.07
N ARG A 256 5.04 -23.41 -2.55
CA ARG A 256 4.05 -23.77 -1.53
C ARG A 256 3.13 -24.90 -2.00
N TRP A 257 2.59 -24.78 -3.22
CA TRP A 257 1.70 -25.80 -3.81
C TRP A 257 2.41 -27.15 -3.98
N ALA A 258 3.65 -27.16 -4.47
CA ALA A 258 4.42 -28.37 -4.64
C ALA A 258 4.76 -29.04 -3.31
N CYS A 259 5.04 -28.25 -2.26
CA CYS A 259 5.24 -28.78 -0.92
C CYS A 259 3.95 -29.39 -0.34
N GLN A 260 2.80 -28.77 -0.58
CA GLN A 260 1.49 -29.34 -0.24
C GLN A 260 1.25 -30.66 -0.99
N LYS A 261 1.66 -30.75 -2.26
CA LYS A 261 1.62 -31.98 -3.05
C LYS A 261 2.52 -33.08 -2.50
N PHE A 262 3.74 -32.78 -2.07
CA PHE A 262 4.62 -33.76 -1.42
C PHE A 262 3.98 -34.41 -0.19
N ILE A 263 3.25 -33.62 0.61
CA ILE A 263 2.52 -34.13 1.78
C ILE A 263 1.34 -34.99 1.34
N ALA A 264 0.54 -34.50 0.39
CA ALA A 264 -0.67 -35.20 -0.09
C ALA A 264 -0.37 -36.56 -0.75
N GLU A 265 0.76 -36.67 -1.45
CA GLU A 265 1.19 -37.90 -2.14
C GLU A 265 2.07 -38.79 -1.26
N GLY A 266 2.25 -38.45 0.02
CA GLY A 266 2.98 -39.26 1.01
C GLY A 266 4.50 -39.29 0.80
N VAL A 267 5.06 -38.38 0.01
CA VAL A 267 6.52 -38.20 -0.16
C VAL A 267 7.16 -37.77 1.16
N VAL A 268 6.43 -36.96 1.93
CA VAL A 268 6.74 -36.63 3.33
C VAL A 268 5.61 -37.19 4.20
N PRO A 269 5.90 -37.95 5.27
CA PRO A 269 4.86 -38.51 6.12
C PRO A 269 3.98 -37.40 6.73
N ALA A 270 2.68 -37.66 6.90
CA ALA A 270 1.79 -36.74 7.62
C ALA A 270 2.32 -36.50 9.04
N GLU A 271 2.03 -35.33 9.62
CA GLU A 271 2.41 -35.04 11.01
C GLU A 271 1.77 -36.11 11.91
N ARG A 272 2.58 -36.82 12.69
CA ARG A 272 2.03 -37.65 13.76
C ARG A 272 1.46 -36.70 14.78
N GLU A 273 0.14 -36.71 14.97
CA GLU A 273 -0.46 -36.11 16.17
C GLU A 273 0.28 -36.69 17.37
N VAL A 274 0.96 -35.82 18.12
CA VAL A 274 1.61 -36.20 19.35
C VAL A 274 0.49 -36.57 20.31
N ALA A 275 0.33 -37.87 20.56
CA ALA A 275 -0.59 -38.42 21.56
C ALA A 275 -0.20 -37.98 22.97
#